data_AF-A0A958IH78-F1
#
_entry.id   AF-A0A958IH78-F1
#
_cell.length_a   1.000
_cell.length_b   1.000
_cell.length_c   1.000
_cell.angle_alpha   90.00
_cell.angle_beta   90.00
_cell.angle_gamma   90.00
#
_symmetry.space_group_name_H-M   'P 1'
#
loop_
_entity.id
_entity.type
_entity.pdbx_description
1 polymer ?
#
loop_
_entity_poly.entity_id
_entity_poly.type
_entity_poly.pdbx_seq_one_letter_code
_entity_poly.pdbx_strand_id
1 'polypeptide(L)'
;MFIEKQKLRKIMFGWEKLAQDKIKEAMLKGEFDNLPGEGKPLDLTDYFKAPAHLRLAIEVLKKSNALPPPILIKKEITEIQQQIKNCKDADAKANLEKKLQFKEIELAINLEKYSKK
;
A
#
# COMPACT_ATOMS: atom_id res chain seq x y z
N MET A 1 -31.05 -7.22 -18.42
CA MET A 1 -31.09 -7.20 -16.94
C MET A 1 -31.11 -8.58 -16.26
N PHE A 2 -32.07 -9.49 -16.48
CA PHE A 2 -32.12 -10.77 -15.73
C PHE A 2 -30.97 -11.75 -16.05
N ILE A 3 -30.62 -11.87 -17.34
CA ILE A 3 -29.53 -12.75 -17.81
C ILE A 3 -28.14 -12.25 -17.35
N GLU A 4 -27.91 -10.93 -17.32
CA GLU A 4 -26.67 -10.36 -16.79
C GLU A 4 -26.51 -10.60 -15.29
N LYS A 5 -27.59 -10.45 -14.50
CA LYS A 5 -27.56 -10.77 -13.06
C LYS A 5 -27.27 -12.25 -12.80
N GLN A 6 -27.75 -13.15 -13.65
CA GLN A 6 -27.43 -14.58 -13.59
C GLN A 6 -25.95 -14.85 -13.95
N LYS A 7 -25.43 -14.18 -14.97
CA LYS A 7 -24.03 -14.30 -15.40
C LYS A 7 -23.06 -13.77 -14.34
N LEU A 8 -23.35 -12.61 -13.75
CA LEU A 8 -22.60 -12.03 -12.62
C LEU A 8 -22.64 -12.95 -11.39
N ARG A 9 -23.80 -13.53 -11.06
CA ARG A 9 -23.91 -14.51 -9.96
C ARG A 9 -23.01 -15.72 -10.22
N LYS A 10 -23.04 -16.27 -11.44
CA LYS A 10 -22.24 -17.45 -11.81
C LYS A 10 -20.74 -17.15 -11.78
N ILE A 11 -20.32 -15.96 -12.18
CA ILE A 11 -18.92 -15.50 -12.06
C ILE A 11 -18.54 -15.37 -10.58
N MET A 12 -19.34 -14.68 -9.77
CA MET A 12 -19.08 -14.47 -8.33
C MET A 12 -18.98 -15.78 -7.55
N PHE A 13 -19.90 -16.73 -7.78
CA PHE A 13 -19.86 -18.08 -7.20
C PHE A 13 -18.66 -18.91 -7.68
N GLY A 14 -18.16 -18.67 -8.89
CA GLY A 14 -16.96 -19.33 -9.42
C GLY A 14 -15.69 -18.93 -8.66
N TRP A 15 -15.56 -17.64 -8.33
CA TRP A 15 -14.43 -17.13 -7.52
C TRP A 15 -14.48 -17.62 -6.08
N GLU A 16 -15.66 -17.66 -5.46
CA GLU A 16 -15.83 -18.19 -4.10
C GLU A 16 -15.37 -19.65 -4.01
N LYS A 17 -15.79 -20.48 -4.97
CA LYS A 17 -15.39 -21.89 -5.00
C LYS A 17 -13.89 -22.06 -5.22
N LEU A 18 -13.33 -21.32 -6.17
CA LEU A 18 -11.89 -21.35 -6.45
C LEU A 18 -11.06 -20.93 -5.22
N ALA A 19 -11.48 -19.87 -4.53
CA ALA A 19 -10.83 -19.38 -3.32
C ALA A 19 -10.91 -20.43 -2.20
N GLN A 20 -12.07 -21.04 -1.98
CA GLN A 20 -12.23 -22.10 -0.98
C GLN A 20 -11.36 -23.33 -1.27
N ASP A 21 -11.31 -23.77 -2.53
CA ASP A 21 -10.51 -24.92 -2.93
C ASP A 21 -9.02 -24.64 -2.72
N LYS A 22 -8.55 -23.41 -3.02
CA LYS A 22 -7.18 -22.98 -2.75
C LYS A 22 -6.83 -22.91 -1.27
N ILE A 23 -7.74 -22.37 -0.45
CA ILE A 23 -7.55 -22.32 1.01
C ILE A 23 -7.43 -23.75 1.57
N LYS A 24 -8.31 -24.67 1.16
CA LYS A 24 -8.26 -26.07 1.59
C LYS A 24 -6.97 -26.76 1.16
N GLU A 25 -6.51 -26.53 -0.07
CA GLU A 25 -5.25 -27.06 -0.57
C GLU A 25 -4.06 -26.61 0.30
N ALA A 26 -3.99 -25.31 0.63
CA ALA A 26 -2.96 -24.75 1.50
C ALA A 26 -3.04 -25.29 2.95
N MET A 27 -4.26 -25.49 3.49
CA MET A 27 -4.45 -26.15 4.78
C MET A 27 -3.95 -27.60 4.78
N LEU A 28 -4.25 -28.38 3.74
CA LEU A 28 -3.78 -29.78 3.63
C LEU A 28 -2.26 -29.88 3.50
N LYS A 29 -1.62 -28.87 2.92
CA LYS A 29 -0.16 -28.77 2.81
C LYS A 29 0.52 -28.28 4.09
N GLY A 30 -0.25 -27.91 5.11
CA GLY A 30 0.29 -27.33 6.34
C GLY A 30 0.87 -25.93 6.14
N GLU A 31 0.49 -25.19 5.09
CA GLU A 31 0.99 -23.83 4.84
C GLU A 31 0.58 -22.83 5.93
N PHE A 32 -0.42 -23.18 6.73
CA PHE A 32 -0.87 -22.40 7.89
C PHE A 32 -0.27 -22.90 9.23
N ASP A 33 0.54 -23.95 9.21
CA ASP A 33 1.15 -24.52 10.42
C ASP A 33 2.43 -23.75 10.78
N ASN A 34 2.67 -23.53 12.07
CA ASN A 34 3.83 -22.82 12.62
C ASN A 34 3.98 -21.39 12.10
N LEU A 35 2.88 -20.70 11.85
CA LEU A 35 2.93 -19.31 11.41
C LEU A 35 3.61 -18.43 12.48
N PRO A 36 4.34 -17.38 12.07
CA PRO A 36 4.92 -16.43 13.00
C PRO A 36 3.85 -15.82 13.92
N GLY A 37 3.92 -16.16 15.21
CA GLY A 37 2.94 -15.70 16.21
C GLY A 37 1.81 -16.66 16.51
N GLU A 38 1.81 -17.87 15.94
CA GLU A 38 0.83 -18.91 16.28
C GLU A 38 0.83 -19.21 17.79
N GLY A 39 -0.37 -19.26 18.38
CA GLY A 39 -0.57 -19.49 19.81
C GLY A 39 -0.10 -18.37 20.74
N LYS A 40 0.51 -17.29 20.21
CA LYS A 40 0.98 -16.16 21.02
C LYS A 40 -0.09 -15.07 21.08
N PRO A 41 -0.17 -14.30 22.18
CA PRO A 41 -1.00 -13.11 22.24
C PRO A 41 -0.64 -12.13 21.12
N LEU A 42 -1.63 -11.48 20.51
CA LEU A 42 -1.37 -10.41 19.56
C LEU A 42 -0.68 -9.23 20.26
N ASP A 43 0.41 -8.74 19.66
CA ASP A 43 0.99 -7.46 20.04
C ASP A 43 0.17 -6.31 19.45
N LEU A 44 -0.58 -5.64 20.31
CA LEU A 44 -1.43 -4.49 19.96
C LEU A 44 -0.81 -3.15 20.40
N THR A 45 0.45 -3.15 20.82
CA THR A 45 1.11 -1.96 21.38
C THR A 45 1.04 -0.77 20.41
N ASP A 46 1.36 -0.99 19.13
CA ASP A 46 1.27 0.04 18.09
C ASP A 46 -0.17 0.47 17.79
N TYR A 47 -1.12 -0.46 17.86
CA TYR A 47 -2.54 -0.16 17.66
C TYR A 47 -3.06 0.79 18.75
N PHE A 48 -2.66 0.58 20.01
CA PHE A 48 -3.08 1.44 21.13
C PHE A 48 -2.32 2.77 21.22
N LYS A 49 -1.10 2.86 20.66
CA LYS A 49 -0.38 4.14 20.48
C LYS A 49 -1.13 5.10 19.56
N ALA A 50 -1.85 4.59 18.58
CA ALA A 50 -2.64 5.43 17.68
C ALA A 50 -3.89 6.01 18.41
N PRO A 51 -4.25 7.29 18.16
CA PRO A 51 -5.49 7.89 18.65
C PRO A 51 -6.70 7.03 18.25
N ALA A 52 -7.66 6.83 19.17
CA ALA A 52 -8.78 5.90 18.99
C ALA A 52 -9.52 6.08 17.66
N HIS A 53 -9.74 7.33 17.25
CA HIS A 53 -10.43 7.68 16.00
C HIS A 53 -9.61 7.41 14.72
N LEU A 54 -8.31 7.16 14.82
CA LEU A 54 -7.41 6.91 13.68
C LEU A 54 -6.92 5.46 13.60
N ARG A 55 -7.13 4.62 14.62
CA ARG A 55 -6.56 3.26 14.69
C ARG A 55 -6.89 2.42 13.46
N LEU A 56 -8.16 2.39 13.07
CA LEU A 56 -8.62 1.62 11.91
C LEU A 56 -7.98 2.13 10.60
N ALA A 57 -7.94 3.46 10.41
CA ALA A 57 -7.34 4.05 9.21
C ALA A 57 -5.84 3.76 9.13
N ILE A 58 -5.11 3.92 10.23
CA ILE A 58 -3.66 3.64 10.29
C ILE A 58 -3.39 2.15 10.08
N GLU A 59 -4.17 1.26 10.68
CA GLU A 59 -4.01 -0.19 10.54
C GLU A 59 -4.25 -0.67 9.10
N VAL A 60 -5.30 -0.16 8.46
CA VAL A 60 -5.58 -0.44 7.04
C VAL A 60 -4.44 0.06 6.16
N LEU A 61 -3.94 1.28 6.39
CA LEU A 61 -2.81 1.82 5.61
C LEU A 61 -1.53 1.02 5.82
N LYS A 62 -1.21 0.63 7.06
CA LYS A 62 -0.04 -0.20 7.39
C LYS A 62 -0.10 -1.58 6.71
N LYS A 63 -1.29 -2.19 6.66
CA LYS A 63 -1.50 -3.53 6.10
C LYS A 63 -1.69 -3.57 4.58
N SER A 64 -2.18 -2.50 3.97
CA SER A 64 -2.57 -2.50 2.55
C SER A 64 -1.43 -2.20 1.57
N ASN A 65 -0.20 -1.98 2.04
CA ASN A 65 0.87 -1.35 1.25
C ASN A 65 0.45 0.00 0.61
N ALA A 66 -0.73 0.55 0.96
CA ALA A 66 -1.23 1.79 0.41
C ALA A 66 -0.62 2.96 1.18
N LEU A 67 0.51 3.45 0.67
CA LEU A 67 1.15 4.63 1.22
C LEU A 67 0.34 5.87 0.81
N PRO A 68 0.05 6.79 1.73
CA PRO A 68 -0.63 8.03 1.38
C PRO A 68 0.24 8.84 0.39
N PRO A 69 -0.38 9.60 -0.53
CA PRO A 69 0.31 10.36 -1.59
C PRO A 69 1.56 11.14 -1.14
N PRO A 70 1.56 11.89 0.00
CA PRO A 70 2.76 12.60 0.44
C PRO A 70 3.96 11.69 0.72
N ILE A 71 3.71 10.46 1.19
CA ILE A 71 4.78 9.49 1.48
C ILE A 71 5.32 8.89 0.19
N LEU A 72 4.46 8.62 -0.80
CA LEU A 72 4.89 8.18 -2.14
C LEU A 72 5.76 9.23 -2.82
N ILE A 73 5.31 10.49 -2.84
CA ILE A 73 6.07 11.60 -3.46
C ILE A 73 7.42 11.79 -2.77
N LYS A 74 7.50 11.65 -1.43
CA LYS A 74 8.78 11.69 -0.70
C LYS A 74 9.74 10.58 -1.10
N LYS A 75 9.24 9.36 -1.37
CA LYS A 75 10.08 8.27 -1.89
C LYS A 75 10.62 8.59 -3.27
N GLU A 76 9.77 9.06 -4.18
CA GLU A 76 10.18 9.47 -5.54
C GLU A 76 11.24 10.59 -5.51
N ILE A 77 11.08 11.59 -4.64
CA ILE A 77 12.08 12.66 -4.42
C ILE A 77 13.42 12.05 -4.01
N THR A 78 13.42 11.10 -3.08
CA THR A 78 14.64 10.44 -2.60
C THR A 78 15.33 9.66 -3.72
N GLU A 79 14.58 8.96 -4.55
CA GLU A 79 15.10 8.25 -5.72
C GLU A 79 15.70 9.20 -6.75
N ILE A 80 15.03 10.31 -7.07
CA ILE A 80 15.55 11.33 -8.00
C ILE A 80 16.84 11.95 -7.45
N GLN A 81 16.91 12.24 -6.16
CA GLN A 81 18.14 12.75 -5.52
C GLN A 81 19.30 11.75 -5.61
N GLN A 82 19.04 10.45 -5.46
CA GLN A 82 20.05 9.41 -5.66
C GLN A 82 20.50 9.33 -7.13
N GLN A 83 19.57 9.44 -8.08
CA GLN A 83 19.90 9.49 -9.51
C GLN A 83 20.78 10.69 -9.85
N ILE A 84 20.47 11.87 -9.30
CA ILE A 84 21.28 13.10 -9.47
C ILE A 84 22.70 12.88 -8.94
N LYS A 85 22.85 12.25 -7.76
CA LYS A 85 24.19 11.96 -7.17
C LYS A 85 25.03 11.03 -8.03
N ASN A 86 24.39 10.07 -8.71
CA ASN A 86 25.08 9.06 -9.52
C ASN A 86 25.22 9.45 -11.00
N CYS A 87 24.61 10.58 -11.42
CA CYS A 87 24.63 11.05 -12.80
C CYS A 87 25.95 11.77 -13.12
N LYS A 88 26.61 11.38 -14.21
CA LYS A 88 27.86 12.00 -14.70
C LYS A 88 27.63 12.98 -15.86
N ASP A 89 26.44 12.97 -16.45
CA ASP A 89 26.08 13.79 -17.59
C ASP A 89 25.37 15.07 -17.12
N ALA A 90 25.83 16.22 -17.59
CA ALA A 90 25.34 17.53 -17.17
C ALA A 90 23.92 17.83 -17.65
N ASP A 91 23.58 17.41 -18.88
CA ASP A 91 22.25 17.65 -19.46
C ASP A 91 21.19 16.76 -18.81
N ALA A 92 21.54 15.48 -18.57
CA ALA A 92 20.69 14.56 -17.83
C ALA A 92 20.46 15.01 -16.38
N LYS A 93 21.50 15.56 -15.72
CA LYS A 93 21.40 16.11 -14.38
C LYS A 93 20.45 17.31 -14.30
N ALA A 94 20.56 18.26 -15.23
CA ALA A 94 19.68 19.43 -15.28
C ALA A 94 18.19 19.04 -15.45
N ASN A 95 17.91 18.00 -16.24
CA ASN A 95 16.54 17.49 -16.38
C ASN A 95 16.02 16.81 -15.10
N LEU A 96 16.86 16.06 -14.40
CA LEU A 96 16.51 15.46 -13.10
C LEU A 96 16.26 16.52 -12.03
N GLU A 97 17.04 17.61 -12.02
CA GLU A 97 16.84 18.75 -11.10
C GLU A 97 15.49 19.45 -11.34
N LYS A 98 15.10 19.67 -12.60
CA LYS A 98 13.74 20.19 -12.91
C LYS A 98 12.65 19.25 -12.42
N LYS A 99 12.84 17.93 -12.61
CA LYS A 99 11.89 16.91 -12.14
C LYS A 99 11.80 16.89 -10.62
N LEU A 100 12.91 17.07 -9.92
CA LEU A 100 12.98 17.19 -8.46
C LEU A 100 12.16 18.39 -7.98
N GLN A 101 12.40 19.58 -8.55
CA GLN A 101 11.67 20.80 -8.18
C GLN A 101 10.15 20.64 -8.36
N PHE A 102 9.71 20.04 -9.47
CA PHE A 102 8.29 19.76 -9.70
C PHE A 102 7.70 18.86 -8.60
N LYS A 103 8.42 17.80 -8.21
CA LYS A 103 7.99 16.87 -7.17
C LYS A 103 7.97 17.51 -5.78
N GLU A 104 8.89 18.42 -5.48
CA GLU A 104 8.89 19.19 -4.23
C GLU A 104 7.66 20.10 -4.12
N ILE A 105 7.28 20.77 -5.21
CA ILE A 105 6.05 21.57 -5.27
C ILE A 105 4.82 20.67 -5.10
N GLU A 106 4.77 19.53 -5.79
CA GLU A 106 3.69 18.55 -5.66
C GLU A 106 3.52 18.08 -4.20
N LEU A 107 4.63 17.82 -3.51
CA LEU A 107 4.63 17.43 -2.10
C LEU A 107 4.06 18.53 -1.19
N ALA A 108 4.47 19.79 -1.39
CA ALA A 108 4.00 20.93 -0.60
C ALA A 108 2.48 21.10 -0.72
N ILE A 109 1.96 21.08 -1.95
CA ILE A 109 0.51 21.15 -2.23
C ILE A 109 -0.24 20.01 -1.55
N ASN A 110 0.32 18.79 -1.59
CA ASN A 110 -0.31 17.64 -0.94
C ASN A 110 -0.33 17.83 0.58
N LEU A 111 0.78 18.20 1.21
CA LEU A 111 0.84 18.41 2.66
C LEU A 111 -0.15 19.47 3.17
N GLU A 112 -0.35 20.56 2.44
CA GLU A 112 -1.37 21.57 2.79
C GLU A 112 -2.80 21.00 2.82
N LYS A 113 -3.13 20.08 1.92
CA LYS A 113 -4.44 19.39 1.90
C LYS A 113 -4.64 18.50 3.12
N TYR A 114 -3.55 17.94 3.67
CA TYR A 114 -3.61 17.13 4.90
C TYR A 114 -3.63 17.97 6.19
N SER A 115 -3.07 19.18 6.17
CA SER A 115 -3.03 20.09 7.33
C SER A 115 -4.34 20.87 7.58
N LYS A 116 -5.22 20.98 6.57
CA LYS A 116 -6.48 21.75 6.65
C LYS A 116 -7.71 20.92 7.03
N LYS A 117 -7.54 19.81 7.74
CA LYS A 117 -8.64 18.93 8.20
C LYS A 117 -8.76 18.92 9.71
#